data_AF-A0A163L130-F1
#
_entry.id   AF-A0A163L130-F1
#
_cell.length_a   1.000
_cell.length_b   1.000
_cell.length_c   1.000
_cell.angle_alpha   90.00
_cell.angle_beta   90.00
_cell.angle_gamma   90.00
#
_symmetry.space_group_name_H-M   'P 1'
#
loop_
_entity.id
_entity.type
_entity.pdbx_description
1 polymer ?
#
loop_
_entity_poly.entity_id
_entity_poly.type
_entity_poly.pdbx_seq_one_letter_code
_entity_poly.pdbx_strand_id
1 'polypeptide(L)'
;MKIKPPRQAQEWSYSSHRESIGKALSSPGISSNKKTHNNCGSSARMAEPCPGNPIQLTAAENAFVQVIMMFRKTFIQDSVLMMELHPCYPIWQHLTFSDPAYLSFKRDMLQIEAQEHDPAHTLLPIICAHAL
;
A
#
# COMPACT_ATOMS: atom_id res chain seq x y z
N MET A 1 19.51 31.77 9.15
CA MET A 1 18.68 31.03 8.18
C MET A 1 17.22 31.20 8.60
N LYS A 2 16.36 31.85 7.80
CA LYS A 2 14.92 31.94 8.09
C LYS A 2 14.24 30.70 7.51
N ILE A 3 13.79 29.79 8.38
CA ILE A 3 13.04 28.61 7.98
C ILE A 3 11.63 29.08 7.62
N LYS A 4 11.19 28.82 6.38
CA LYS A 4 9.84 29.14 5.92
C LYS A 4 8.85 28.24 6.68
N PRO A 5 7.73 28.77 7.19
CA PRO A 5 6.75 27.94 7.87
C PRO A 5 6.25 26.84 6.93
N PRO A 6 6.04 25.61 7.44
CA PRO A 6 5.53 24.51 6.62
C PRO A 6 4.19 24.93 6.00
N ARG A 7 4.04 24.70 4.70
CA ARG A 7 2.77 24.93 4.01
C ARG A 7 1.71 24.07 4.69
N GLN A 8 0.70 24.69 5.28
CA GLN A 8 -0.51 23.96 5.63
C GLN A 8 -1.16 23.51 4.33
N ALA A 9 -1.26 22.20 4.14
CA ALA A 9 -2.03 21.64 3.05
C ALA A 9 -3.51 21.89 3.33
N GLN A 10 -4.25 22.34 2.33
CA GLN A 10 -5.69 22.50 2.46
C GLN A 10 -6.32 21.12 2.59
N GLU A 11 -6.90 20.82 3.74
CA GLU A 11 -7.66 19.59 3.94
C GLU A 11 -8.90 19.59 3.03
N TRP A 12 -9.20 18.43 2.46
CA TRP A 12 -10.38 18.29 1.62
C TRP A 12 -11.65 18.39 2.47
N SER A 13 -12.66 19.11 1.96
CA SER A 13 -13.96 19.15 2.66
C SER A 13 -14.62 17.77 2.65
N TYR A 14 -15.38 17.46 3.70
CA TYR A 14 -16.14 16.20 3.79
C TYR A 14 -17.03 15.97 2.57
N SER A 15 -17.66 17.03 2.05
CA SER A 15 -18.49 16.96 0.84
C SER A 15 -17.68 16.51 -0.38
N SER A 16 -16.50 17.09 -0.59
CA SER A 16 -15.60 16.73 -1.69
C SER A 16 -15.13 15.28 -1.59
N HIS A 17 -14.76 14.84 -0.38
CA HIS A 17 -14.35 13.46 -0.13
C HIS A 17 -15.49 12.48 -0.42
N ARG A 18 -16.69 12.76 0.09
CA ARG A 18 -17.90 11.94 -0.12
C ARG A 18 -18.27 11.85 -1.61
N GLU A 19 -18.23 12.98 -2.33
CA GLU A 19 -18.54 13.00 -3.76
C GLU A 19 -17.53 12.19 -4.58
N SER A 20 -16.24 12.32 -4.27
CA SER A 20 -15.18 11.54 -4.92
C SER A 20 -15.38 10.04 -4.73
N ILE A 21 -15.68 9.60 -3.49
CA ILE A 21 -16.02 8.19 -3.21
C ILE A 21 -17.25 7.75 -4.01
N GLY A 22 -18.30 8.57 -4.06
CA GLY A 22 -19.50 8.27 -4.83
C GLY A 22 -19.21 8.04 -6.32
N LYS A 23 -18.36 8.91 -6.92
CA LYS A 23 -17.93 8.76 -8.32
C LYS A 23 -17.12 7.49 -8.54
N ALA A 24 -16.15 7.22 -7.67
CA ALA A 24 -15.31 6.02 -7.78
C ALA A 24 -16.13 4.73 -7.73
N LEU A 25 -17.17 4.66 -6.88
CA LEU A 25 -18.06 3.50 -6.79
C LEU A 25 -19.02 3.39 -7.97
N SER A 26 -19.50 4.52 -8.50
CA SER A 26 -20.39 4.51 -9.67
C SER A 26 -19.73 4.00 -10.95
N SER A 27 -18.41 4.18 -11.10
CA SER A 27 -17.65 3.73 -12.27
C SER A 27 -17.76 2.21 -12.53
N PRO A 28 -17.56 1.32 -11.53
CA PRO A 28 -17.85 -0.12 -11.66
C PRO A 28 -19.33 -0.49 -11.46
N GLY A 29 -20.26 0.47 -11.44
CA GLY A 29 -21.69 0.21 -11.21
C GLY A 29 -22.07 -0.14 -9.76
N ILE A 30 -21.17 0.13 -8.80
CA ILE A 30 -21.42 -0.11 -7.38
C ILE A 30 -22.24 1.06 -6.83
N SER A 31 -23.45 0.76 -6.36
CA SER A 31 -24.29 1.75 -5.68
C SER A 31 -24.26 1.52 -4.16
N SER A 32 -24.01 2.60 -3.41
CA SER A 32 -24.14 2.58 -1.95
C SER A 32 -25.52 3.13 -1.59
N ASN A 33 -26.44 2.25 -1.20
CA ASN A 33 -27.86 2.59 -0.96
C ASN A 33 -28.16 3.07 0.48
N LYS A 34 -27.18 2.99 1.39
CA LYS A 34 -27.34 3.32 2.82
C LYS A 34 -25.97 3.57 3.43
N LYS A 35 -25.90 4.36 4.52
CA LYS A 35 -24.70 4.65 5.34
C LYS A 35 -23.99 3.35 5.78
N THR A 36 -23.28 2.74 4.86
CA THR A 36 -22.45 1.57 5.09
C THR A 36 -21.05 2.16 5.17
N HIS A 37 -20.54 2.25 6.40
CA HIS A 37 -19.17 2.65 6.76
C HIS A 37 -18.83 4.14 6.99
N ASN A 38 -19.77 4.98 7.45
CA ASN A 38 -19.46 6.36 7.89
C ASN A 38 -19.72 6.62 9.39
N ASN A 39 -20.24 5.64 10.14
CA ASN A 39 -20.34 5.74 11.61
C ASN A 39 -19.83 4.49 12.35
N CYS A 40 -19.23 3.52 11.64
CA CYS A 40 -18.54 2.41 12.27
C CYS A 40 -17.04 2.60 12.06
N GLY A 41 -16.50 3.68 12.64
CA GLY A 41 -15.06 3.81 12.85
C GLY A 41 -14.62 2.83 13.92
N SER A 42 -14.72 1.52 13.64
CA SER A 42 -14.09 0.51 14.48
C SER A 42 -12.58 0.74 14.38
N SER A 43 -12.01 1.36 15.42
CA SER A 43 -10.58 1.63 15.63
C SER A 43 -9.98 2.94 15.08
N ALA A 44 -10.74 4.04 14.96
CA ALA A 44 -10.13 5.37 14.91
C ALA A 44 -10.26 6.06 16.27
N ARG A 45 -9.54 5.55 17.29
CA ARG A 45 -9.17 6.44 18.38
C ARG A 45 -8.17 7.41 17.76
N MET A 46 -8.63 8.58 17.32
CA MET A 46 -7.74 9.73 17.34
C MET A 46 -7.32 9.83 18.80
N ALA A 47 -6.10 9.38 19.11
CA ALA A 47 -5.49 9.70 20.37
C ALA A 47 -5.33 11.22 20.33
N GLU A 48 -6.34 11.94 20.83
CA GLU A 48 -6.22 13.35 21.13
C GLU A 48 -4.93 13.48 21.95
N PRO A 49 -3.87 14.08 21.39
CA PRO A 49 -2.63 14.20 22.11
C PRO A 49 -2.93 15.07 23.32
N CYS A 50 -2.89 14.48 24.50
CA CYS A 50 -3.09 15.22 25.74
C CYS A 50 -2.06 16.36 25.76
N PRO A 51 -2.46 17.65 25.79
CA PRO A 51 -1.52 18.76 25.72
C PRO A 51 -0.54 18.65 26.90
N GLY A 52 0.74 18.37 26.62
CA GLY A 52 1.79 18.23 27.64
C GLY A 52 2.40 16.84 27.82
N ASN A 53 2.00 15.84 27.03
CA ASN A 53 2.58 14.49 27.04
C ASN A 53 3.56 14.31 25.84
N PRO A 54 4.89 14.34 26.05
CA PRO A 54 5.86 14.09 24.97
C PRO A 54 5.93 12.61 24.53
N ILE A 55 5.45 11.68 25.35
CA ILE A 55 5.55 10.22 25.14
C ILE A 55 4.56 9.73 24.06
N GLN A 56 3.36 10.29 23.98
CA GLN A 56 2.32 9.90 23.01
C GLN A 56 2.66 10.36 21.59
N LEU A 57 3.25 11.55 21.44
CA LEU A 57 3.69 12.04 20.13
C LEU A 57 4.77 11.12 19.55
N THR A 58 5.77 10.75 20.36
CA THR A 58 6.81 9.80 19.96
C THR A 58 6.25 8.40 19.66
N ALA A 59 5.27 7.93 20.43
CA ALA A 59 4.63 6.63 20.16
C ALA A 59 3.87 6.62 18.83
N ALA A 60 3.12 7.68 18.52
CA ALA A 60 2.39 7.82 17.27
C ALA A 60 3.34 7.96 16.06
N GLU A 61 4.42 8.73 16.19
CA GLU A 61 5.46 8.86 15.16
C GLU A 61 6.10 7.50 14.84
N ASN A 62 6.47 6.73 15.86
CA ASN A 62 7.06 5.41 15.68
C ASN A 62 6.09 4.43 15.03
N ALA A 63 4.82 4.43 15.42
CA ALA A 63 3.78 3.61 14.79
C ALA A 63 3.58 4.01 13.32
N PHE A 64 3.59 5.31 13.01
CA PHE A 64 3.48 5.81 11.64
C PHE A 64 4.67 5.35 10.77
N VAL A 65 5.89 5.43 11.29
CA VAL A 65 7.08 4.90 10.59
C VAL A 65 6.94 3.41 10.30
N GLN A 66 6.46 2.62 11.26
CA GLN A 66 6.22 1.19 11.02
C GLN A 66 5.21 0.94 9.91
N VAL A 67 4.10 1.69 9.90
CA VAL A 67 3.09 1.60 8.83
C VAL A 67 3.72 1.95 7.47
N ILE A 68 4.52 3.01 7.38
CA ILE A 68 5.21 3.36 6.13
C ILE A 68 6.23 2.29 5.71
N MET A 69 6.93 1.66 6.66
CA MET A 69 7.85 0.56 6.34
C MET A 69 7.11 -0.67 5.81
N MET A 70 5.97 -1.04 6.40
CA MET A 70 5.14 -2.15 5.91
C MET A 70 4.54 -1.83 4.54
N PHE A 71 4.03 -0.61 4.38
CA PHE A 71 3.50 -0.12 3.12
C PHE A 71 4.56 -0.11 2.02
N ARG A 72 5.79 0.32 2.31
CA ARG A 72 6.89 0.28 1.35
C ARG A 72 7.16 -1.14 0.86
N LYS A 73 7.18 -2.14 1.75
CA LYS A 73 7.44 -3.53 1.37
C LYS A 73 6.37 -4.05 0.42
N THR A 74 5.11 -3.94 0.84
CA THR A 74 3.95 -4.39 0.04
C THR A 74 3.85 -3.64 -1.28
N PHE A 75 4.01 -2.32 -1.27
CA PHE A 75 4.00 -1.52 -2.49
C PHE A 75 5.10 -1.92 -3.49
N ILE A 76 6.32 -2.19 -3.03
CA ILE A 76 7.41 -2.62 -3.92
C ILE A 76 7.18 -4.04 -4.44
N GLN A 77 6.64 -4.95 -3.63
CA GLN A 77 6.26 -6.30 -4.08
C GLN A 77 5.16 -6.22 -5.15
N ASP A 78 4.04 -5.59 -4.83
CA ASP A 78 2.87 -5.50 -5.72
C ASP A 78 3.15 -4.64 -6.97
N SER A 79 4.14 -3.74 -6.92
CA SER A 79 4.50 -2.89 -8.05
C SER A 79 4.85 -3.68 -9.31
N VAL A 80 5.45 -4.87 -9.15
CA VAL A 80 5.84 -5.71 -10.29
C VAL A 80 4.59 -6.12 -11.09
N LEU A 81 3.57 -6.61 -10.41
CA LEU A 81 2.28 -6.96 -11.03
C LEU A 81 1.54 -5.71 -11.52
N MET A 82 1.54 -4.64 -10.74
CA MET A 82 0.85 -3.40 -11.10
C MET A 82 1.46 -2.71 -12.32
N MET A 83 2.76 -2.88 -12.57
CA MET A 83 3.44 -2.41 -13.79
C MET A 83 3.04 -3.21 -15.03
N GLU A 84 2.75 -4.52 -14.90
CA GLU A 84 2.22 -5.34 -16.00
C GLU A 84 0.76 -4.98 -16.31
N LEU A 85 -0.06 -4.77 -15.27
CA LEU A 85 -1.47 -4.43 -15.44
C LEU A 85 -1.69 -2.99 -15.94
N HIS A 86 -0.84 -2.04 -15.50
CA HIS A 86 -1.03 -0.63 -15.76
C HIS A 86 0.29 0.11 -16.09
N PRO A 87 0.94 -0.20 -17.23
CA PRO A 87 2.28 0.30 -17.56
C PRO A 87 2.37 1.83 -17.74
N CYS A 88 1.23 2.51 -18.01
CA CYS A 88 1.21 3.95 -18.27
C CYS A 88 1.08 4.84 -17.02
N TYR A 89 1.07 4.28 -15.81
CA TYR A 89 0.95 5.10 -14.60
C TYR A 89 2.21 5.96 -14.39
N PRO A 90 2.06 7.26 -14.07
CA PRO A 90 3.21 8.16 -13.87
C PRO A 90 4.16 7.72 -12.76
N ILE A 91 3.70 6.95 -11.78
CA ILE A 91 4.52 6.49 -10.65
C ILE A 91 5.68 5.59 -11.10
N TRP A 92 5.51 4.85 -12.20
CA TRP A 92 6.53 3.97 -12.77
C TRP A 92 7.70 4.70 -13.43
N GLN A 93 7.55 6.00 -13.70
CA GLN A 93 8.63 6.84 -14.23
C GLN A 93 9.66 7.22 -13.14
N HIS A 94 9.39 6.89 -11.88
CA HIS A 94 10.31 7.16 -10.78
C HIS A 94 11.57 6.30 -10.89
N LEU A 95 12.73 6.90 -10.59
CA LEU A 95 14.05 6.25 -10.72
C LEU A 95 14.17 4.93 -9.94
N THR A 96 13.42 4.77 -8.86
CA THR A 96 13.35 3.52 -8.09
C THR A 96 12.98 2.30 -8.95
N PHE A 97 12.11 2.49 -9.95
CA PHE A 97 11.64 1.39 -10.81
C PHE A 97 12.55 1.12 -12.01
N SER A 98 13.50 2.03 -12.27
CA SER A 98 14.55 1.86 -13.28
C SER A 98 15.88 1.39 -12.67
N ASP A 99 15.96 1.31 -11.34
CA ASP A 99 17.17 0.92 -10.63
C ASP A 99 17.52 -0.56 -10.90
N PRO A 100 18.80 -0.90 -11.18
CA PRO A 100 19.20 -2.28 -11.45
C PRO A 100 18.81 -3.28 -10.35
N ALA A 101 18.82 -2.87 -9.08
CA ALA A 101 18.44 -3.75 -7.98
C ALA A 101 16.94 -4.05 -8.01
N TYR A 102 16.11 -3.06 -8.34
CA TYR A 102 14.68 -3.27 -8.55
C TYR A 102 14.42 -4.16 -9.78
N LEU A 103 15.12 -3.93 -10.90
CA LEU A 103 14.97 -4.75 -12.11
C LEU A 103 15.38 -6.21 -11.87
N SER A 104 16.40 -6.46 -11.06
CA SER A 104 16.75 -7.82 -10.62
C SER A 104 15.64 -8.43 -9.78
N PHE A 105 15.17 -7.70 -8.77
CA PHE A 105 14.04 -8.13 -7.93
C PHE A 105 12.78 -8.45 -8.75
N LYS A 106 12.43 -7.60 -9.72
CA LYS A 106 11.29 -7.80 -10.63
C LYS A 106 11.40 -9.14 -11.37
N ARG A 107 12.59 -9.46 -11.89
CA ARG A 107 12.83 -10.72 -12.61
C ARG A 107 12.67 -11.93 -11.69
N ASP A 108 13.26 -11.87 -10.50
CA ASP A 108 13.22 -12.97 -9.53
C ASP A 108 11.78 -13.24 -9.07
N MET A 109 10.99 -12.19 -8.86
CA MET A 109 9.59 -12.30 -8.46
C MET A 109 8.73 -12.96 -9.55
N LEU A 110 8.88 -12.53 -10.81
CA LEU A 110 8.16 -13.14 -11.95
C LEU A 110 8.52 -14.61 -12.15
N GLN A 111 9.75 -15.00 -11.81
CA GLN A 111 10.17 -16.41 -11.88
C GLN A 111 9.46 -17.28 -10.82
N ILE A 112 9.21 -16.74 -9.63
CA ILE A 112 8.46 -17.44 -8.57
C ILE A 112 6.99 -17.65 -9.01
N GLU A 113 6.34 -16.62 -9.56
CA GLU A 113 4.96 -16.73 -10.06
C GLU A 113 4.84 -17.73 -11.21
N ALA A 114 5.82 -17.78 -12.12
CA ALA A 114 5.83 -18.73 -13.22
C ALA A 114 6.01 -20.20 -12.77
N GLN A 115 6.75 -20.43 -11.69
CA GLN A 115 6.93 -21.77 -11.11
C GLN A 115 5.71 -22.26 -10.33
N GLU A 116 4.92 -21.37 -9.72
CA GLU A 116 3.71 -21.75 -8.99
C GLU A 116 2.61 -22.30 -9.94
N HIS A 117 2.65 -21.91 -11.21
CA HIS A 117 1.72 -22.39 -12.24
C HIS A 117 2.11 -23.77 -12.82
N ASP A 118 3.31 -24.31 -12.52
CA ASP A 118 3.72 -25.65 -12.97
C ASP A 118 3.55 -26.70 -11.85
N PRO A 119 2.52 -27.56 -11.90
CA PRO A 119 2.26 -28.57 -10.87
C PRO A 119 3.37 -29.64 -10.78
N ALA A 120 4.32 -29.70 -11.73
CA ALA A 120 5.40 -30.68 -11.71
C ALA A 120 6.54 -30.31 -10.73
N HIS A 121 6.74 -29.02 -10.42
CA HIS A 121 7.84 -28.56 -9.58
C HIS A 121 7.64 -28.82 -8.07
N THR A 122 6.40 -29.07 -7.63
CA THR A 122 6.09 -29.45 -6.23
C THR A 122 6.24 -30.94 -5.98
N LEU A 123 6.11 -31.79 -7.02
CA LEU A 123 6.09 -33.25 -6.84
C LEU A 123 7.49 -33.88 -6.79
N LEU A 124 8.46 -33.36 -7.55
CA LEU A 124 9.84 -33.88 -7.55
C LEU A 124 10.55 -33.77 -6.19
N PRO A 125 10.48 -32.64 -5.44
CA PRO A 125 11.08 -32.54 -4.11
C PRO A 125 10.40 -33.44 -3.07
N ILE A 126 9.08 -33.61 -3.15
CA ILE A 126 8.29 -34.43 -2.21
C ILE A 126 8.58 -35.92 -2.40
N ILE A 127 8.68 -36.39 -3.65
CA ILE A 127 8.99 -37.79 -3.95
C ILE A 127 10.42 -38.16 -3.51
N CYS A 128 11.40 -37.25 -3.68
CA CYS A 128 12.77 -37.48 -3.23
C CYS A 128 12.93 -37.48 -1.71
N ALA A 129 12.12 -36.72 -0.97
CA ALA A 129 12.20 -36.66 0.50
C ALA A 129 11.58 -37.88 1.21
N HIS A 130 10.68 -38.61 0.54
CA HIS A 130 10.04 -39.82 1.09
C HIS A 130 10.71 -41.13 0.65
N ALA A 131 11.79 -41.06 -0.14
CA ALA A 131 12.52 -42.22 -0.66
C ALA A 131 13.89 -42.46 0.04
N LEU A 132 14.13 -41.84 1.20
CA LEU A 132 15.29 -42.08 2.07
C LEU A 132 14.86 -42.58 3.45
#